data_AF-A0A3M1RT24-F1
#
_entry.id   AF-A0A3M1RT24-F1
#
_cell.length_a   1.000
_cell.length_b   1.000
_cell.length_c   1.000
_cell.angle_alpha   90.00
_cell.angle_beta   90.00
_cell.angle_gamma   90.00
#
_symmetry.space_group_name_H-M   'P 1'
#
loop_
_entity.id
_entity.type
_entity.pdbx_description
1 polymer ?
#
loop_
_entity_poly.entity_id
_entity_poly.type
_entity_poly.pdbx_seq_one_letter_code
_entity_poly.pdbx_strand_id
1 'polypeptide(L)'
;MERKILLFIVLPLFFLYSCTPAYVKRLERIETLLDNLEKEIKITKTSPELAVIHTNINAFSMEIKKISSLDYSENGKYAENSSRLSDIISKIESIHNEFKKIESENLDNELKETFLDVSKKVISFAEKLKDRDLAISKGETAYKNAETSMIAANAALKDGRQEDAEKKLKEGKASLNIGNNEFIKAAELNNSLLNQREDLIQNYQRLSSLVKDKMGLELFEISDFKFLEKDKKRLDRTVNNLRKRG
;
A
#
# COMPACT_ATOMS: atom_id res chain seq x y z
N MET A 1 58.45 32.34 26.00
CA MET A 1 58.51 31.23 26.98
C MET A 1 57.51 31.55 28.08
N GLU A 2 56.57 30.73 28.49
CA GLU A 2 56.27 29.32 28.27
C GLU A 2 54.83 29.09 28.76
N ARG A 3 54.15 28.11 28.16
CA ARG A 3 53.12 27.25 28.75
C ARG A 3 52.03 27.91 29.61
N LYS A 4 50.83 28.04 29.03
CA LYS A 4 49.53 27.74 29.68
C LYS A 4 48.45 27.76 28.60
N ILE A 5 48.15 26.60 28.03
CA ILE A 5 46.83 26.12 27.57
C ILE A 5 47.06 24.62 27.35
N LEU A 6 47.13 23.91 28.46
CA LEU A 6 47.16 22.45 28.51
C LEU A 6 46.03 22.09 29.46
N LEU A 7 44.77 22.29 29.02
CA LEU A 7 43.59 21.70 29.68
C LEU A 7 42.23 21.86 28.96
N PHE A 8 42.16 22.30 27.70
CA PHE A 8 40.85 22.51 27.02
C PHE A 8 40.61 21.72 25.74
N ILE A 9 41.51 20.81 25.34
CA ILE A 9 41.35 20.00 24.10
C ILE A 9 41.12 18.51 24.41
N VAL A 10 40.95 18.12 25.69
CA VAL A 10 40.63 16.72 26.04
C VAL A 10 39.11 16.50 26.17
N LEU A 11 38.29 17.55 26.21
CA LEU A 11 36.82 17.42 26.29
C LEU A 11 36.06 17.28 24.93
N PRO A 12 36.55 17.78 23.77
CA PRO A 12 35.83 17.57 22.50
C PRO A 12 36.04 16.17 21.90
N LEU A 13 37.12 15.47 22.27
CA LEU A 13 37.45 14.14 21.72
C LEU A 13 36.60 13.01 22.34
N PHE A 14 36.03 13.22 23.53
CA PHE A 14 35.08 12.27 24.11
C PHE A 14 33.65 12.44 23.56
N PHE A 15 33.28 13.64 23.09
CA PHE A 15 31.97 13.89 22.48
C PHE A 15 31.84 13.43 21.02
N LEU A 16 32.96 13.26 20.30
CA LEU A 16 32.97 12.69 18.95
C LEU A 16 32.92 11.15 18.93
N TYR A 17 33.26 10.48 20.03
CA TYR A 17 33.19 9.02 20.15
C TYR A 17 31.82 8.49 20.58
N SER A 18 30.86 9.37 20.90
CA SER A 18 29.49 9.02 21.28
C SER A 18 28.45 9.26 20.18
N CYS A 19 28.84 9.68 18.97
CA CYS A 19 27.93 9.79 17.82
C CYS A 19 27.71 8.45 17.11
N THR A 20 27.11 7.55 17.87
CA THR A 20 26.02 6.62 17.51
C THR A 20 26.26 5.60 16.37
N PRO A 21 26.02 4.30 16.62
CA PRO A 21 25.88 3.25 15.59
C PRO A 21 24.96 3.62 14.40
N ALA A 22 24.08 4.61 14.57
CA ALA A 22 23.26 5.18 13.51
C ALA A 22 24.06 5.89 12.39
N TYR A 23 25.19 6.51 12.71
CA TYR A 23 26.05 7.18 11.72
C TYR A 23 26.87 6.16 10.92
N VAL A 24 27.40 5.14 11.61
CA VAL A 24 28.07 3.99 10.98
C VAL A 24 27.10 3.23 10.07
N LYS A 25 25.89 2.92 10.56
CA LYS A 25 24.83 2.30 9.73
C LYS A 25 24.40 3.18 8.56
N ARG A 26 24.46 4.51 8.66
CA ARG A 26 24.20 5.40 7.53
C ARG A 26 25.34 5.34 6.51
N LEU A 27 26.58 5.30 6.96
CA LEU A 27 27.76 5.17 6.09
C LEU A 27 27.78 3.82 5.37
N GLU A 28 27.57 2.70 6.06
CA GLU A 28 27.42 1.37 5.45
C GLU A 28 26.31 1.35 4.39
N ARG A 29 25.19 2.04 4.67
CA ARG A 29 24.08 2.16 3.72
C ARG A 29 24.42 3.03 2.51
N ILE A 30 25.24 4.07 2.69
CA ILE A 30 25.72 4.94 1.60
C ILE A 30 26.75 4.19 0.74
N GLU A 31 27.69 3.45 1.34
CA GLU A 31 28.64 2.59 0.62
C GLU A 31 27.91 1.53 -0.20
N THR A 32 26.93 0.85 0.38
CA THR A 32 26.11 -0.13 -0.36
C THR A 32 25.36 0.53 -1.53
N LEU A 33 24.86 1.76 -1.35
CA LEU A 33 24.20 2.51 -2.43
C LEU A 33 25.19 2.90 -3.53
N LEU A 34 26.42 3.30 -3.19
CA LEU A 34 27.47 3.64 -4.15
C LEU A 34 27.93 2.41 -4.94
N ASP A 35 28.15 1.27 -4.27
CA ASP A 35 28.51 0.01 -4.92
C ASP A 35 27.40 -0.48 -5.88
N ASN A 36 26.15 -0.31 -5.49
CA ASN A 36 25.00 -0.62 -6.35
C ASN A 36 24.93 0.32 -7.56
N LEU A 37 25.20 1.61 -7.37
CA LEU A 37 25.23 2.59 -8.45
C LEU A 37 26.37 2.29 -9.44
N GLU A 38 27.55 1.91 -8.94
CA GLU A 38 28.70 1.57 -9.77
C GLU A 38 28.46 0.28 -10.56
N LYS A 39 27.81 -0.72 -9.95
CA LYS A 39 27.30 -1.91 -10.65
C LYS A 39 26.28 -1.55 -11.72
N GLU A 40 25.29 -0.71 -11.42
CA GLU A 40 24.30 -0.26 -12.40
C GLU A 40 24.96 0.47 -13.58
N ILE A 41 25.88 1.39 -13.33
CA ILE A 41 26.63 2.10 -14.40
C ILE A 41 27.39 1.10 -15.27
N LYS A 42 28.01 0.08 -14.67
CA LYS A 42 28.75 -0.95 -15.39
C LYS A 42 27.83 -1.83 -16.24
N ILE A 43 26.71 -2.30 -15.67
CA ILE A 43 25.65 -3.06 -16.37
C ILE A 43 25.10 -2.27 -17.56
N THR A 44 24.81 -0.98 -17.37
CA THR A 44 24.28 -0.07 -18.40
C THR A 44 25.25 0.11 -19.56
N LYS A 45 26.56 0.00 -19.32
CA LYS A 45 27.59 0.01 -20.37
C LYS A 45 27.77 -1.33 -21.09
N THR A 46 27.42 -2.46 -20.47
CA THR A 46 27.65 -3.82 -21.02
C THR A 46 26.43 -4.48 -21.65
N SER A 47 25.20 -4.12 -21.27
CA SER A 47 23.97 -4.56 -21.94
C SER A 47 22.81 -3.58 -21.67
N PRO A 48 22.41 -2.75 -22.66
CA PRO A 48 21.28 -1.84 -22.53
C PRO A 48 19.98 -2.55 -22.15
N GLU A 49 19.80 -3.78 -22.61
CA GLU A 49 18.64 -4.61 -22.31
C GLU A 49 18.57 -4.97 -20.83
N LEU A 50 19.70 -5.35 -20.22
CA LEU A 50 19.77 -5.64 -18.78
C LEU A 50 19.44 -4.39 -17.94
N ALA A 51 19.85 -3.20 -18.36
CA ALA A 51 19.49 -1.96 -17.67
C ALA A 51 17.98 -1.67 -17.68
N VAL A 52 17.29 -1.99 -18.78
CA VAL A 52 15.82 -1.89 -18.87
C VAL A 52 15.15 -2.87 -17.90
N ILE A 53 15.65 -4.11 -17.82
CA ILE A 53 15.14 -5.15 -16.90
C ILE A 53 15.29 -4.69 -15.44
N HIS A 54 16.48 -4.17 -15.08
CA HIS A 54 16.75 -3.62 -13.75
C HIS A 54 15.77 -2.49 -13.40
N THR A 55 15.63 -1.53 -14.31
CA THR A 55 14.73 -0.39 -14.14
C THR A 55 13.30 -0.84 -13.89
N ASN A 56 12.82 -1.80 -14.67
CA ASN A 56 11.46 -2.31 -14.59
C ASN A 56 11.21 -3.10 -13.30
N ILE A 57 12.17 -3.92 -12.83
CA ILE A 57 12.06 -4.62 -11.54
C ILE A 57 12.06 -3.63 -10.36
N ASN A 58 12.93 -2.62 -10.41
CA ASN A 58 12.95 -1.57 -9.39
C ASN A 58 11.64 -0.77 -9.39
N ALA A 59 11.12 -0.41 -10.56
CA ALA A 59 9.82 0.25 -10.69
C ALA A 59 8.68 -0.60 -10.11
N PHE A 60 8.66 -1.90 -10.43
CA PHE A 60 7.69 -2.85 -9.89
C PHE A 60 7.73 -2.92 -8.36
N SER A 61 8.92 -3.06 -7.79
CA SER A 61 9.17 -3.05 -6.34
C SER A 61 8.67 -1.75 -5.68
N MET A 62 8.87 -0.60 -6.34
CA MET A 62 8.40 0.69 -5.84
C MET A 62 6.87 0.83 -5.90
N GLU A 63 6.20 0.29 -6.92
CA GLU A 63 4.73 0.30 -6.98
C GLU A 63 4.12 -0.58 -5.88
N ILE A 64 4.71 -1.75 -5.60
CA ILE A 64 4.31 -2.60 -4.45
C ILE A 64 4.46 -1.86 -3.12
N LYS A 65 5.58 -1.18 -2.93
CA LYS A 65 5.82 -0.38 -1.72
C LYS A 65 4.70 0.63 -1.49
N LYS A 66 4.22 1.30 -2.54
CA LYS A 66 3.12 2.27 -2.44
C LYS A 66 1.83 1.64 -1.96
N ILE A 67 1.51 0.41 -2.38
CA ILE A 67 0.35 -0.35 -1.89
C ILE A 67 0.51 -0.59 -0.38
N SER A 68 1.69 -1.07 0.03
CA SER A 68 1.96 -1.40 1.43
C SER A 68 1.98 -0.17 2.36
N SER A 69 2.19 1.02 1.79
CA SER A 69 2.26 2.30 2.51
C SER A 69 1.01 3.17 2.34
N LEU A 70 -0.11 2.61 1.88
CA LEU A 70 -1.36 3.36 1.81
C LEU A 70 -1.80 3.79 3.22
N ASP A 71 -2.19 5.06 3.32
CA ASP A 71 -2.63 5.65 4.57
C ASP A 71 -4.15 5.59 4.69
N TYR A 72 -4.62 5.18 5.86
CA TYR A 72 -6.03 5.02 6.22
C TYR A 72 -6.35 5.74 7.54
N SER A 73 -5.58 6.77 7.87
CA SER A 73 -5.69 7.52 9.13
C SER A 73 -6.89 8.47 9.20
N GLU A 74 -7.37 8.96 8.06
CA GLU A 74 -8.35 10.06 7.97
C GLU A 74 -9.60 9.71 7.14
N ASN A 75 -10.66 10.51 7.32
CA ASN A 75 -11.88 10.42 6.52
C ASN A 75 -11.60 10.72 5.04
N GLY A 76 -12.24 10.00 4.13
CA GLY A 76 -12.07 10.18 2.69
C GLY A 76 -10.85 9.49 2.08
N LYS A 77 -9.93 8.95 2.91
CA LYS A 77 -8.74 8.24 2.43
C LYS A 77 -9.05 7.00 1.61
N TYR A 78 -10.16 6.30 1.87
CA TYR A 78 -10.57 5.15 1.06
C TYR A 78 -10.88 5.54 -0.40
N ALA A 79 -11.57 6.66 -0.63
CA ALA A 79 -11.84 7.15 -1.97
C ALA A 79 -10.53 7.53 -2.70
N GLU A 80 -9.65 8.25 -2.02
CA GLU A 80 -8.33 8.64 -2.55
C GLU A 80 -7.48 7.41 -2.90
N ASN A 81 -7.42 6.43 -1.99
CA ASN A 81 -6.63 5.22 -2.16
C ASN A 81 -7.16 4.36 -3.30
N SER A 82 -8.48 4.26 -3.50
CA SER A 82 -9.04 3.58 -4.67
C SER A 82 -8.54 4.19 -6.00
N SER A 83 -8.51 5.52 -6.10
CA SER A 83 -7.98 6.19 -7.29
C SER A 83 -6.49 5.90 -7.47
N ARG A 84 -5.69 6.05 -6.39
CA ARG A 84 -4.25 5.77 -6.40
C ARG A 84 -3.94 4.32 -6.77
N LEU A 85 -4.75 3.36 -6.31
CA LEU A 85 -4.61 1.95 -6.65
C LEU A 85 -4.84 1.68 -8.14
N SER A 86 -5.72 2.45 -8.79
CA SER A 86 -5.93 2.31 -10.24
C SER A 86 -4.65 2.66 -11.01
N ASP A 87 -4.00 3.77 -10.64
CA ASP A 87 -2.73 4.18 -11.25
C ASP A 87 -1.61 3.16 -10.99
N ILE A 88 -1.54 2.61 -9.77
CA ILE A 88 -0.56 1.59 -9.39
C ILE A 88 -0.78 0.32 -10.22
N ILE A 89 -2.03 -0.16 -10.34
CA ILE A 89 -2.38 -1.35 -11.12
C ILE A 89 -1.94 -1.17 -12.57
N SER A 90 -2.31 -0.06 -13.22
CA SER A 90 -1.96 0.19 -14.62
C SER A 90 -0.45 0.23 -14.85
N LYS A 91 0.33 0.76 -13.89
CA LYS A 91 1.80 0.72 -13.98
C LYS A 91 2.35 -0.69 -13.87
N ILE A 92 1.86 -1.48 -12.92
CA ILE A 92 2.29 -2.87 -12.75
C ILE A 92 1.93 -3.70 -13.99
N GLU A 93 0.75 -3.49 -14.58
CA GLU A 93 0.34 -4.12 -15.84
C GLU A 93 1.25 -3.74 -17.01
N SER A 94 1.63 -2.47 -17.12
CA SER A 94 2.59 -2.03 -18.15
C SER A 94 3.92 -2.78 -18.00
N ILE A 95 4.48 -2.80 -16.78
CA ILE A 95 5.74 -3.49 -16.50
C ILE A 95 5.62 -5.00 -16.75
N HIS A 96 4.51 -5.62 -16.33
CA HIS A 96 4.22 -7.03 -16.60
C HIS A 96 4.26 -7.34 -18.10
N ASN A 97 3.61 -6.50 -18.90
CA ASN A 97 3.53 -6.68 -20.35
C ASN A 97 4.86 -6.42 -21.05
N GLU A 98 5.69 -5.52 -20.53
CA GLU A 98 7.07 -5.34 -20.99
C GLU A 98 7.91 -6.58 -20.67
N PHE A 99 7.87 -7.07 -19.42
CA PHE A 99 8.60 -8.27 -19.02
C PHE A 99 8.20 -9.51 -19.81
N LYS A 100 6.92 -9.63 -20.17
CA LYS A 100 6.41 -10.74 -20.98
C LYS A 100 7.08 -10.81 -22.36
N LYS A 101 7.41 -9.66 -22.94
CA LYS A 101 8.00 -9.53 -24.29
C LYS A 101 9.51 -9.79 -24.35
N ILE A 102 10.20 -9.80 -23.21
CA ILE A 102 11.65 -10.08 -23.17
C ILE A 102 11.90 -11.53 -23.61
N GLU A 103 12.80 -11.77 -24.55
CA GLU A 103 13.15 -13.13 -25.00
C GLU A 103 13.88 -13.92 -23.90
N SER A 104 13.68 -15.24 -23.85
CA SER A 104 14.25 -16.13 -22.82
C SER A 104 15.79 -16.18 -22.81
N GLU A 105 16.41 -15.71 -23.89
CA GLU A 105 17.86 -15.63 -24.05
C GLU A 105 18.47 -14.49 -23.22
N ASN A 106 17.65 -13.48 -22.90
CA ASN A 106 18.07 -12.22 -22.30
C ASN A 106 17.71 -12.11 -20.79
N LEU A 107 17.01 -13.10 -20.25
CA LEU A 107 16.61 -13.15 -18.85
C LEU A 107 16.48 -14.61 -18.39
N ASP A 108 17.03 -14.92 -17.22
CA ASP A 108 16.85 -16.22 -16.57
C ASP A 108 15.36 -16.62 -16.54
N ASN A 109 15.04 -17.81 -17.06
CA ASN A 109 13.65 -18.26 -17.23
C ASN A 109 12.92 -18.37 -15.89
N GLU A 110 13.58 -18.85 -14.83
CA GLU A 110 12.96 -18.96 -13.51
C GLU A 110 12.62 -17.58 -12.95
N LEU A 111 13.53 -16.61 -13.11
CA LEU A 111 13.29 -15.24 -12.71
C LEU A 111 12.13 -14.61 -13.49
N LYS A 112 12.08 -14.81 -14.81
CA LYS A 112 11.01 -14.29 -15.67
C LYS A 112 9.66 -14.86 -15.28
N GLU A 113 9.56 -16.18 -15.15
CA GLU A 113 8.31 -16.86 -14.77
C GLU A 113 7.84 -16.44 -13.38
N THR A 114 8.76 -16.38 -12.42
CA THR A 114 8.45 -15.91 -11.06
C THR A 114 7.96 -14.46 -11.09
N PHE A 115 8.63 -13.57 -11.81
CA PHE A 115 8.19 -12.18 -11.94
C PHE A 115 6.77 -12.06 -12.51
N LEU A 116 6.47 -12.80 -13.58
CA LEU A 116 5.16 -12.77 -14.24
C LEU A 116 4.05 -13.36 -13.35
N ASP A 117 4.35 -14.36 -12.53
CA ASP A 117 3.41 -14.90 -11.54
C ASP A 117 3.15 -13.91 -10.39
N VAL A 118 4.23 -13.39 -9.78
CA VAL A 118 4.11 -12.43 -8.66
C VAL A 118 3.38 -11.17 -9.10
N SER A 119 3.68 -10.63 -10.29
CA SER A 119 2.99 -9.43 -10.80
C SER A 119 1.49 -9.65 -10.97
N LYS A 120 1.03 -10.82 -11.46
CA LYS A 120 -0.40 -11.14 -11.51
C LYS A 120 -1.03 -11.21 -10.11
N LYS A 121 -0.35 -11.82 -9.15
CA LYS A 121 -0.81 -11.90 -7.75
C LYS A 121 -0.93 -10.50 -7.13
N VAL A 122 0.05 -9.63 -7.36
CA VAL A 122 0.04 -8.23 -6.91
C VAL A 122 -1.12 -7.46 -7.55
N ILE A 123 -1.32 -7.58 -8.87
CA ILE A 123 -2.44 -6.94 -9.57
C ILE A 123 -3.78 -7.38 -8.96
N SER A 124 -4.00 -8.70 -8.84
CA SER A 124 -5.24 -9.23 -8.27
C SER A 124 -5.49 -8.77 -6.83
N PHE A 125 -4.43 -8.72 -6.01
CA PHE A 125 -4.52 -8.20 -4.65
C PHE A 125 -4.88 -6.70 -4.64
N ALA A 126 -4.22 -5.90 -5.48
CA ALA A 126 -4.47 -4.46 -5.58
C ALA A 126 -5.89 -4.14 -6.09
N GLU A 127 -6.42 -4.93 -7.04
CA GLU A 127 -7.80 -4.80 -7.52
C GLU A 127 -8.82 -5.06 -6.42
N LYS A 128 -8.65 -6.15 -5.66
CA LYS A 128 -9.53 -6.44 -4.52
C LYS A 128 -9.44 -5.38 -3.43
N LEU A 129 -8.23 -4.86 -3.19
CA LEU A 129 -8.00 -3.76 -2.25
C LEU A 129 -8.72 -2.48 -2.71
N LYS A 130 -8.67 -2.16 -4.01
CA LYS A 130 -9.39 -1.05 -4.62
C LYS A 130 -10.90 -1.22 -4.45
N ASP A 131 -11.44 -2.41 -4.76
CA ASP A 131 -12.87 -2.68 -4.65
C ASP A 131 -13.37 -2.58 -3.21
N ARG A 132 -12.54 -3.01 -2.25
CA ARG A 132 -12.81 -2.84 -0.82
C ARG A 132 -12.90 -1.36 -0.47
N ASP A 133 -11.93 -0.57 -0.92
CA ASP A 133 -11.86 0.86 -0.63
C ASP A 133 -13.04 1.62 -1.26
N LEU A 134 -13.45 1.24 -2.47
CA LEU A 134 -14.67 1.74 -3.11
C LEU A 134 -15.93 1.41 -2.30
N ALA A 135 -16.07 0.17 -1.83
CA ALA A 135 -17.21 -0.25 -1.03
C ALA A 135 -17.29 0.53 0.29
N ILE A 136 -16.17 0.70 1.00
CA ILE A 136 -16.11 1.51 2.23
C ILE A 136 -16.53 2.96 1.94
N SER A 137 -15.97 3.57 0.90
CA SER A 137 -16.29 4.95 0.51
C SER A 137 -17.79 5.13 0.18
N LYS A 138 -18.39 4.18 -0.56
CA LYS A 138 -19.82 4.18 -0.85
C LYS A 138 -20.66 4.01 0.43
N GLY A 139 -20.24 3.12 1.33
CA GLY A 139 -20.87 2.91 2.63
C GLY A 139 -20.89 4.18 3.47
N GLU A 140 -19.75 4.85 3.60
CA GLU A 140 -19.61 6.13 4.33
C GLU A 140 -20.49 7.24 3.72
N THR A 141 -20.52 7.34 2.38
CA THR A 141 -21.36 8.32 1.68
C THR A 141 -22.85 8.05 1.90
N ALA A 142 -23.26 6.79 1.79
CA ALA A 142 -24.65 6.39 1.99
C ALA A 142 -25.13 6.66 3.44
N TYR A 143 -24.26 6.47 4.43
CA TYR A 143 -24.57 6.81 5.82
C TYR A 143 -24.73 8.33 6.05
N LYS A 144 -23.88 9.16 5.44
CA LYS A 144 -24.04 10.63 5.47
C LYS A 144 -25.35 11.07 4.83
N ASN A 145 -25.74 10.45 3.71
CA ASN A 145 -27.01 10.72 3.05
C ASN A 145 -28.20 10.30 3.94
N ALA A 146 -28.10 9.12 4.57
CA ALA A 146 -29.11 8.66 5.52
C ALA A 146 -29.28 9.65 6.69
N GLU A 147 -28.19 10.09 7.30
CA GLU A 147 -28.19 11.10 8.37
C GLU A 147 -28.84 12.40 7.92
N THR A 148 -28.44 12.93 6.77
CA THR A 148 -29.01 14.16 6.19
C THR A 148 -30.53 14.03 5.98
N SER A 149 -30.98 12.90 5.44
CA SER A 149 -32.41 12.62 5.27
C SER A 149 -33.16 12.50 6.60
N MET A 150 -32.54 11.93 7.64
CA MET A 150 -33.16 11.84 8.97
C MET A 150 -33.29 13.21 9.65
N ILE A 151 -32.28 14.06 9.53
CA ILE A 151 -32.33 15.44 10.03
C ILE A 151 -33.44 16.22 9.31
N ALA A 152 -33.52 16.09 7.98
CA ALA A 152 -34.57 16.73 7.18
C ALA A 152 -35.98 16.21 7.53
N ALA A 153 -36.12 14.90 7.80
CA ALA A 153 -37.38 14.32 8.25
C ALA A 153 -37.82 14.90 9.59
N ASN A 154 -36.89 15.03 10.55
CA ASN A 154 -37.17 15.61 11.86
C ASN A 154 -37.56 17.09 11.76
N ALA A 155 -36.90 17.86 10.89
CA ALA A 155 -37.27 19.26 10.63
C ALA A 155 -38.69 19.37 10.05
N ALA A 156 -39.01 18.55 9.04
CA ALA A 156 -40.35 18.52 8.46
C ALA A 156 -41.44 18.13 9.48
N LEU A 157 -41.17 17.18 10.39
CA LEU A 157 -42.08 16.84 11.49
C LEU A 157 -42.33 18.01 12.43
N LYS A 158 -41.28 18.76 12.80
CA LYS A 158 -41.42 19.94 13.68
C LYS A 158 -42.25 21.04 13.04
N ASP A 159 -42.24 21.15 11.72
CA ASP A 159 -43.03 22.11 10.95
C ASP A 159 -44.47 21.64 10.66
N GLY A 160 -44.87 20.46 11.16
CA GLY A 160 -46.18 19.86 10.88
C GLY A 160 -46.33 19.29 9.47
N ARG A 161 -45.25 19.21 8.69
CA ARG A 161 -45.24 18.67 7.31
C ARG A 161 -45.02 17.15 7.33
N GLN A 162 -46.05 16.41 7.73
CA GLN A 162 -45.97 14.97 7.92
C GLN A 162 -45.59 14.20 6.63
N GLU A 163 -46.19 14.54 5.49
CA GLU A 163 -45.90 13.87 4.21
C GLU A 163 -44.43 14.02 3.78
N ASP A 164 -43.87 15.23 3.93
CA ASP A 164 -42.45 15.51 3.66
C ASP A 164 -41.54 14.70 4.59
N ALA A 165 -41.90 14.61 5.87
CA ALA A 165 -41.16 13.83 6.84
C ALA A 165 -41.14 12.34 6.50
N GLU A 166 -42.29 11.77 6.13
CA GLU A 166 -42.39 10.37 5.74
C GLU A 166 -41.58 10.07 4.47
N LYS A 167 -41.60 10.99 3.49
CA LYS A 167 -40.77 10.89 2.29
C LYS A 167 -39.29 10.86 2.65
N LYS A 168 -38.82 11.82 3.48
CA LYS A 168 -37.42 11.90 3.90
C LYS A 168 -36.99 10.69 4.74
N LEU A 169 -37.88 10.17 5.58
CA LEU A 169 -37.64 8.94 6.34
C LEU A 169 -37.43 7.73 5.42
N LYS A 170 -38.24 7.58 4.36
CA LYS A 170 -38.08 6.51 3.36
C LYS A 170 -36.75 6.65 2.60
N GLU A 171 -36.40 7.85 2.15
CA GLU A 171 -35.12 8.14 1.50
C GLU A 171 -33.92 7.78 2.38
N GLY A 172 -33.97 8.14 3.68
CA GLY A 172 -32.89 7.82 4.60
C GLY A 172 -32.80 6.32 4.94
N LYS A 173 -33.94 5.62 5.05
CA LYS A 173 -33.94 4.14 5.20
C LYS A 173 -33.34 3.44 3.99
N ALA A 174 -33.67 3.88 2.77
CA ALA A 174 -33.08 3.35 1.55
C ALA A 174 -31.56 3.57 1.51
N SER A 175 -31.10 4.77 1.86
CA SER A 175 -29.67 5.09 1.94
C SER A 175 -28.93 4.27 3.01
N LEU A 176 -29.56 4.06 4.16
CA LEU A 176 -29.01 3.20 5.23
C LEU A 176 -28.82 1.76 4.74
N ASN A 177 -29.80 1.20 4.03
CA ASN A 177 -29.72 -0.15 3.47
C ASN A 177 -28.59 -0.29 2.44
N ILE A 178 -28.41 0.71 1.57
CA ILE A 178 -27.28 0.76 0.65
C ILE A 178 -25.96 0.73 1.43
N GLY A 179 -25.82 1.60 2.44
CA GLY A 179 -24.60 1.65 3.24
C GLY A 179 -24.28 0.33 3.94
N ASN A 180 -25.31 -0.33 4.49
CA ASN A 180 -25.17 -1.63 5.14
C ASN A 180 -24.62 -2.70 4.19
N ASN A 181 -25.16 -2.78 2.97
CA ASN A 181 -24.73 -3.75 1.96
C ASN A 181 -23.28 -3.51 1.53
N GLU A 182 -22.89 -2.25 1.34
CA GLU A 182 -21.52 -1.89 0.97
C GLU A 182 -20.51 -2.23 2.08
N PHE A 183 -20.86 -2.05 3.37
CA PHE A 183 -19.99 -2.48 4.47
C PHE A 183 -19.88 -4.00 4.60
N ILE A 184 -20.93 -4.76 4.29
CA ILE A 184 -20.87 -6.23 4.22
C ILE A 184 -19.90 -6.65 3.10
N LYS A 185 -20.06 -6.08 1.91
CA LYS A 185 -19.16 -6.33 0.77
C LYS A 185 -17.70 -5.98 1.11
N ALA A 186 -17.47 -4.84 1.75
CA ALA A 186 -16.14 -4.44 2.20
C ALA A 186 -15.54 -5.44 3.20
N ALA A 187 -16.33 -5.98 4.12
CA ALA A 187 -15.88 -6.99 5.08
C ALA A 187 -15.45 -8.29 4.39
N GLU A 188 -16.25 -8.77 3.42
CA GLU A 188 -15.93 -9.95 2.62
C GLU A 188 -14.63 -9.78 1.83
N LEU A 189 -14.48 -8.64 1.14
CA LEU A 189 -13.27 -8.31 0.39
C LEU A 189 -12.04 -8.22 1.32
N ASN A 190 -12.18 -7.60 2.49
CA ASN A 190 -11.08 -7.50 3.45
C ASN A 190 -10.64 -8.88 3.97
N ASN A 191 -11.57 -9.80 4.23
CA ASN A 191 -11.25 -11.17 4.62
C ASN A 191 -10.56 -11.95 3.48
N SER A 192 -10.98 -11.73 2.23
CA SER A 192 -10.28 -12.29 1.06
C SER A 192 -8.83 -11.80 0.97
N LEU A 193 -8.61 -10.50 1.17
CA LEU A 193 -7.27 -9.90 1.16
C LEU A 193 -6.38 -10.45 2.28
N LEU A 194 -6.92 -10.66 3.48
CA LEU A 194 -6.19 -11.29 4.58
C LEU A 194 -5.72 -12.71 4.24
N ASN A 195 -6.56 -13.50 3.58
CA ASN A 195 -6.19 -14.85 3.15
C ASN A 195 -5.14 -14.84 2.02
N GLN A 196 -5.15 -13.83 1.16
CA GLN A 196 -4.18 -13.69 0.06
C GLN A 196 -2.86 -13.06 0.49
N ARG A 197 -2.84 -12.33 1.60
CA ARG A 197 -1.68 -11.58 2.08
C ARG A 197 -0.43 -12.45 2.22
N GLU A 198 -0.58 -13.59 2.88
CA GLU A 198 0.57 -14.45 3.21
C GLU A 198 1.21 -15.05 1.95
N ASP A 199 0.37 -15.56 1.04
CA ASP A 199 0.83 -16.05 -0.26
C ASP A 199 1.53 -14.93 -1.05
N LEU A 200 0.99 -13.71 -1.05
CA LEU A 200 1.61 -12.57 -1.72
C LEU A 200 3.00 -12.25 -1.16
N ILE A 201 3.14 -12.21 0.18
CA ILE A 201 4.41 -11.93 0.87
C ILE A 201 5.44 -13.00 0.51
N GLN A 202 5.08 -14.28 0.62
CA GLN A 202 5.98 -15.40 0.35
C GLN A 202 6.46 -15.41 -1.11
N ASN A 203 5.55 -15.22 -2.06
CA ASN A 203 5.92 -15.17 -3.47
C ASN A 203 6.81 -13.97 -3.80
N TYR A 204 6.54 -12.81 -3.20
CA TYR A 204 7.39 -11.63 -3.39
C TYR A 204 8.78 -11.80 -2.75
N GLN A 205 8.88 -12.43 -1.57
CA GLN A 205 10.17 -12.77 -0.96
C GLN A 205 10.98 -13.74 -1.83
N ARG A 206 10.31 -14.71 -2.44
CA ARG A 206 10.94 -15.60 -3.45
C ARG A 206 11.48 -14.79 -4.64
N LEU A 207 10.67 -13.89 -5.21
CA LEU A 207 11.11 -13.01 -6.29
C LEU A 207 12.31 -12.15 -5.87
N SER A 208 12.24 -11.52 -4.70
CA SER A 208 13.32 -10.68 -4.17
C SER A 208 14.63 -11.46 -4.00
N SER A 209 14.55 -12.72 -3.57
CA SER A 209 15.72 -13.58 -3.43
C SER A 209 16.33 -13.91 -4.79
N LEU A 210 15.51 -14.32 -5.76
CA LEU A 210 15.96 -14.57 -7.14
C LEU A 210 16.57 -13.33 -7.79
N VAL A 211 15.97 -12.16 -7.60
CA VAL A 211 16.49 -10.89 -8.12
C VAL A 211 17.84 -10.55 -7.49
N LYS A 212 18.01 -10.74 -6.19
CA LYS A 212 19.30 -10.55 -5.52
C LYS A 212 20.36 -11.52 -6.06
N ASP A 213 20.02 -12.79 -6.19
CA ASP A 213 20.96 -13.83 -6.62
C ASP A 213 21.37 -13.69 -8.09
N LYS A 214 20.41 -13.39 -8.98
CA LYS A 214 20.62 -13.36 -10.44
C LYS A 214 21.05 -12.00 -10.96
N MET A 215 20.65 -10.92 -10.29
CA MET A 215 20.85 -9.54 -10.78
C MET A 215 21.62 -8.66 -9.81
N GLY A 216 21.86 -9.11 -8.58
CA GLY A 216 22.53 -8.32 -7.55
C GLY A 216 21.72 -7.12 -7.05
N LEU A 217 20.42 -7.07 -7.33
CA LEU A 217 19.52 -5.98 -6.94
C LEU A 217 18.83 -6.30 -5.61
N GLU A 218 18.79 -5.32 -4.71
CA GLU A 218 18.02 -5.44 -3.48
C GLU A 218 16.64 -4.78 -3.65
N LEU A 219 15.58 -5.57 -3.53
CA LEU A 219 14.21 -5.06 -3.56
C LEU A 219 13.74 -4.61 -2.18
N PHE A 220 12.69 -3.81 -2.15
CA PHE A 220 12.10 -3.34 -0.91
C PHE A 220 11.40 -4.49 -0.19
N GLU A 221 11.50 -4.56 1.13
CA GLU A 221 10.78 -5.57 1.91
C GLU A 221 9.29 -5.23 2.03
N ILE A 222 8.40 -6.08 1.51
CA ILE A 222 6.95 -5.91 1.70
C ILE A 222 6.60 -5.88 3.19
N SER A 223 5.80 -4.90 3.60
CA SER A 223 5.24 -4.86 4.95
C SER A 223 4.01 -5.77 5.10
N ASP A 224 3.68 -6.17 6.34
CA ASP A 224 2.57 -7.09 6.66
C ASP A 224 1.14 -6.57 6.35
N PHE A 225 0.97 -5.50 5.58
CA PHE A 225 -0.33 -4.88 5.28
C PHE A 225 -1.19 -4.69 6.55
N LYS A 226 -0.59 -4.18 7.63
CA LYS A 226 -1.19 -4.12 8.99
C LYS A 226 -2.55 -3.42 9.02
N PHE A 227 -2.84 -2.57 8.04
CA PHE A 227 -4.14 -1.92 7.90
C PHE A 227 -5.30 -2.92 7.69
N LEU A 228 -5.07 -4.08 7.06
CA LEU A 228 -6.10 -5.10 6.84
C LEU A 228 -6.67 -5.66 8.16
N GLU A 229 -5.81 -5.89 9.16
CA GLU A 229 -6.21 -6.38 10.48
C GLU A 229 -6.98 -5.31 11.26
N LYS A 230 -6.53 -4.06 11.17
CA LYS A 230 -7.22 -2.91 11.77
C LYS A 230 -8.62 -2.77 11.17
N ASP A 231 -8.74 -2.88 9.86
CA ASP A 231 -10.01 -2.78 9.15
C ASP A 231 -10.93 -3.97 9.41
N LYS A 232 -10.39 -5.20 9.52
CA LYS A 232 -11.19 -6.37 9.91
C LYS A 232 -11.95 -6.11 11.20
N LYS A 233 -11.27 -5.66 12.25
CA LYS A 233 -11.91 -5.36 13.55
C LYS A 233 -12.95 -4.25 13.45
N ARG A 234 -12.75 -3.27 12.57
CA ARG A 234 -13.71 -2.18 12.33
C ARG A 234 -14.94 -2.70 11.60
N LEU A 235 -14.76 -3.39 10.49
CA LEU A 235 -15.82 -3.92 9.63
C LEU A 235 -16.63 -5.01 10.33
N ASP A 236 -15.99 -5.93 11.05
CA ASP A 236 -16.67 -6.98 11.83
C ASP A 236 -17.61 -6.37 12.87
N ARG A 237 -17.19 -5.29 13.56
CA ARG A 237 -18.05 -4.57 14.52
C ARG A 237 -19.25 -3.94 13.82
N THR A 238 -19.02 -3.29 12.69
CA THR A 238 -20.09 -2.69 11.88
C THR A 238 -21.11 -3.76 11.46
N VAL A 239 -20.66 -4.84 10.83
CA VAL A 239 -21.53 -5.92 10.34
C VAL A 239 -22.26 -6.64 11.47
N ASN A 240 -21.58 -6.93 12.58
CA ASN A 240 -22.23 -7.57 13.73
C ASN A 240 -23.32 -6.70 14.36
N ASN A 241 -23.14 -5.38 14.38
CA ASN A 241 -24.18 -4.45 14.85
C ASN A 241 -25.40 -4.42 13.91
N LEU A 242 -25.20 -4.67 12.61
CA LEU A 242 -26.29 -4.79 11.64
C LEU A 242 -27.08 -6.08 11.86
N ARG A 243 -26.40 -7.21 12.06
CA ARG A 243 -27.03 -8.52 12.29
C ARG A 243 -27.84 -8.61 13.59
N LYS A 244 -27.53 -7.79 14.60
CA LYS A 244 -28.30 -7.72 15.84
C LYS A 244 -29.58 -6.89 15.72
N ARG A 245 -29.76 -6.15 14.63
CA ARG A 245 -30.89 -5.21 14.41
C ARG A 245 -31.89 -5.68 13.35
N GLY A 246 -31.55 -6.72 12.58
CA GLY A 246 -32.45 -7.40 11.64
C GLY A 246 -32.90 -8.73 12.22
#